data_AF-K0B604-F1
#
_entry.id   AF-K0B604-F1
#
_cell.length_a   1.000
_cell.length_b   1.000
_cell.length_c   1.000
_cell.angle_alpha   90.00
_cell.angle_beta   90.00
_cell.angle_gamma   90.00
#
_symmetry.space_group_name_H-M   'P 1'
#
loop_
_entity.id
_entity.type
_entity.pdbx_description
1 polymer ?
#
loop_
_entity_poly.entity_id
_entity_poly.type
_entity_poly.pdbx_seq_one_letter_code
_entity_poly.pdbx_strand_id
1 'polypeptide(L)'
;MAFHFSYIQEKYEEFNEHGRRYLKWTNKEKTWHYKECSVTVFGLNDGAHIVIRRERSGKSKFKKSEYRLKLMMGFTITEVTINHTDSESVLEFTVLQSQDRHHRDLKDVRISSKNKEEIISLHQIIVEKINNPKNEDNIIFPNYSPTNSKILPVVYQPRVDAWENFLREINIIANGQNYQVTLAFEGEVLRKFFLVDPFYKLYRFLKFRRTIDIETFEIRQDQFYFDNIYSNDKTLFDDSTHNQKIIPIKYYFSDKNHPVVFINTSNHALAPHDNNHDFWKWEYIPWDEKTPLKSSEKSREDTEKFYRRF
;
A
#
# COMPACT_ATOMS: atom_id res chain seq x y z
N MET A 1 -9.61 -2.85 -19.49
CA MET A 1 -10.84 -2.13 -19.14
C MET A 1 -10.45 -0.89 -18.36
N ALA A 2 -10.98 0.28 -18.77
CA ALA A 2 -10.66 1.56 -18.14
C ALA A 2 -11.94 2.12 -17.52
N PHE A 3 -12.02 2.09 -16.20
CA PHE A 3 -13.17 2.54 -15.43
C PHE A 3 -12.97 3.95 -14.89
N HIS A 4 -14.08 4.62 -14.60
CA HIS A 4 -14.10 5.77 -13.70
C HIS A 4 -14.42 5.29 -12.28
N PHE A 5 -13.69 5.79 -11.30
CA PHE A 5 -13.89 5.48 -9.90
C PHE A 5 -14.14 6.77 -9.12
N SER A 6 -15.18 6.79 -8.30
CA SER A 6 -15.47 7.90 -7.42
C SER A 6 -15.98 7.46 -6.07
N TYR A 7 -15.76 8.29 -5.06
CA TYR A 7 -16.28 8.09 -3.72
C TYR A 7 -16.33 9.43 -2.99
N ILE A 8 -17.13 9.49 -1.93
CA ILE A 8 -17.14 10.57 -0.95
C ILE A 8 -16.33 10.12 0.26
N GLN A 9 -15.46 10.99 0.75
CA GLN A 9 -14.74 10.80 1.98
C GLN A 9 -14.53 12.17 2.63
N GLU A 10 -14.29 12.20 3.93
CA GLU A 10 -13.76 13.39 4.58
C GLU A 10 -12.51 13.89 3.83
N LYS A 11 -12.37 15.19 3.68
CA LYS A 11 -11.19 15.81 3.09
C LYS A 11 -10.13 15.92 4.17
N TYR A 12 -8.91 15.49 3.86
CA TYR A 12 -7.73 15.88 4.61
C TYR A 12 -7.04 17.07 3.95
N GLU A 13 -6.42 17.89 4.79
CA GLU A 13 -5.53 18.96 4.38
C GLU A 13 -4.13 18.70 4.90
N GLU A 14 -3.18 19.12 4.09
CA GLU A 14 -1.76 19.09 4.40
C GLU A 14 -1.36 20.49 4.82
N PHE A 15 -0.85 20.60 6.02
CA PHE A 15 -0.37 21.86 6.57
C PHE A 15 1.14 21.87 6.53
N ASN A 16 1.74 23.01 6.19
CA ASN A 16 3.17 23.23 6.34
C ASN A 16 3.40 24.40 7.31
N GLU A 17 3.72 24.09 8.56
CA GLU A 17 3.99 25.10 9.59
C GLU A 17 5.42 24.97 10.09
N HIS A 18 6.25 26.02 9.95
CA HIS A 18 7.66 25.98 10.38
C HIS A 18 8.47 24.83 9.76
N GLY A 19 8.18 24.45 8.51
CA GLY A 19 8.79 23.29 7.85
C GLY A 19 8.20 21.93 8.25
N ARG A 20 7.14 21.91 9.06
CA ARG A 20 6.45 20.71 9.53
C ARG A 20 5.31 20.37 8.60
N ARG A 21 5.27 19.16 8.05
CA ARG A 21 4.10 18.65 7.34
C ARG A 21 3.25 17.80 8.26
N TYR A 22 1.98 18.17 8.43
CA TYR A 22 1.00 17.32 9.11
C TYR A 22 -0.27 17.18 8.29
N LEU A 23 -0.91 16.01 8.41
CA LEU A 23 -2.20 15.71 7.82
C LEU A 23 -3.26 15.92 8.88
N LYS A 24 -4.31 16.66 8.53
CA LYS A 24 -5.46 16.82 9.40
C LYS A 24 -6.74 16.68 8.59
N TRP A 25 -7.65 15.86 9.09
CA TRP A 25 -9.00 15.77 8.54
C TRP A 25 -9.81 17.02 8.88
N THR A 26 -10.60 17.49 7.92
CA THR A 26 -11.21 18.84 7.96
C THR A 26 -12.67 18.86 8.42
N ASN A 27 -13.24 17.70 8.73
CA ASN A 27 -14.68 17.42 8.95
C ASN A 27 -15.57 17.87 7.77
N LYS A 28 -14.98 18.10 6.60
CA LYS A 28 -15.70 18.44 5.37
C LYS A 28 -15.60 17.28 4.40
N GLU A 29 -16.72 16.88 3.84
CA GLU A 29 -16.73 15.85 2.81
C GLU A 29 -16.26 16.40 1.47
N LYS A 30 -15.64 15.53 0.67
CA LYS A 30 -15.23 15.81 -0.69
C LYS A 30 -15.49 14.59 -1.54
N THR A 31 -16.04 14.82 -2.73
CA THR A 31 -16.12 13.80 -3.77
C THR A 31 -14.78 13.71 -4.50
N TRP A 32 -14.24 12.52 -4.56
CA TRP A 32 -13.03 12.18 -5.29
C TRP A 32 -13.40 11.50 -6.59
N HIS A 33 -12.80 11.94 -7.70
CA HIS A 33 -13.06 11.37 -9.02
C HIS A 33 -11.74 10.99 -9.70
N TYR A 34 -11.70 9.77 -10.21
CA TYR A 34 -10.54 9.21 -10.86
C TYR A 34 -10.96 8.52 -12.16
N LYS A 35 -10.19 8.75 -13.22
CA LYS A 35 -10.39 8.14 -14.54
C LYS A 35 -9.30 7.10 -14.79
N GLU A 36 -9.53 6.26 -15.80
CA GLU A 36 -8.54 5.28 -16.28
C GLU A 36 -8.09 4.31 -15.18
N CYS A 37 -9.04 3.88 -14.35
CA CYS A 37 -8.81 2.92 -13.29
C CYS A 37 -8.98 1.50 -13.82
N SER A 38 -8.23 0.56 -13.26
CA SER A 38 -8.50 -0.87 -13.39
C SER A 38 -9.06 -1.41 -12.08
N VAL A 39 -9.90 -2.45 -12.19
CA VAL A 39 -10.60 -3.06 -11.07
C VAL A 39 -10.23 -4.54 -11.02
N THR A 40 -9.87 -5.01 -9.84
CA THR A 40 -9.70 -6.43 -9.50
C THR A 40 -10.71 -6.76 -8.41
N VAL A 41 -11.35 -7.92 -8.52
CA VAL A 41 -12.33 -8.41 -7.54
C VAL A 41 -11.91 -9.81 -7.09
N PHE A 42 -11.94 -10.06 -5.78
CA PHE A 42 -11.70 -11.37 -5.20
C PHE A 42 -12.57 -11.57 -3.96
N GLY A 43 -12.88 -12.82 -3.61
CA GLY A 43 -13.61 -13.14 -2.38
C GLY A 43 -12.65 -13.38 -1.21
N LEU A 44 -13.06 -13.05 0.00
CA LEU A 44 -12.50 -13.52 1.27
C LEU A 44 -13.65 -13.85 2.22
N ASN A 45 -13.37 -14.52 3.34
CA ASN A 45 -14.38 -14.94 4.33
C ASN A 45 -15.33 -13.82 4.80
N ASP A 46 -14.91 -12.55 4.75
CA ASP A 46 -15.63 -11.35 5.16
C ASP A 46 -16.36 -10.63 4.01
N GLY A 47 -16.28 -11.11 2.77
CA GLY A 47 -17.05 -10.59 1.63
C GLY A 47 -16.28 -10.51 0.32
N ALA A 48 -16.81 -9.74 -0.63
CA ALA A 48 -16.09 -9.43 -1.86
C ALA A 48 -15.18 -8.22 -1.64
N HIS A 49 -13.91 -8.37 -2.00
CA HIS A 49 -12.88 -7.34 -1.94
C HIS A 49 -12.67 -6.75 -3.33
N ILE A 50 -12.75 -5.43 -3.39
CA ILE A 50 -12.50 -4.66 -4.60
C ILE A 50 -11.17 -3.93 -4.44
N VAL A 51 -10.29 -4.09 -5.42
CA VAL A 51 -9.05 -3.33 -5.53
C VAL A 51 -9.08 -2.48 -6.79
N ILE A 52 -9.04 -1.17 -6.59
CA ILE A 52 -8.92 -0.17 -7.63
C ILE A 52 -7.44 0.16 -7.82
N ARG A 53 -6.98 0.11 -9.07
CA ARG A 53 -5.63 0.54 -9.44
C ARG A 53 -5.65 1.63 -10.48
N ARG A 54 -4.64 2.49 -10.43
CA ARG A 54 -4.36 3.45 -11.51
C ARG A 54 -2.88 3.72 -11.63
N GLU A 55 -2.42 4.05 -12.83
CA GLU A 55 -1.06 4.54 -13.01
C GLU A 55 -0.96 6.02 -12.66
N ARG A 56 0.19 6.40 -12.13
CA ARG A 56 0.59 7.79 -11.96
C ARG A 56 2.04 7.95 -12.39
N SER A 57 2.23 8.83 -13.36
CA SER A 57 3.55 9.28 -13.77
C SER A 57 4.00 10.48 -12.94
N GLY A 58 5.30 10.60 -12.70
CA GLY A 58 5.90 11.76 -12.05
C GLY A 58 7.39 11.87 -12.40
N LYS A 59 8.04 12.92 -11.89
CA LYS A 59 9.50 13.07 -11.99
C LYS A 59 10.13 12.82 -10.62
N SER A 60 11.07 11.90 -10.56
CA SER A 60 11.85 11.64 -9.36
C SER A 60 12.94 12.69 -9.26
N LYS A 61 12.93 13.51 -8.19
CA LYS A 61 14.03 14.45 -7.92
C LYS A 61 15.37 13.73 -7.73
N PHE A 62 15.32 12.52 -7.17
CA PHE A 62 16.50 11.70 -6.87
C PHE A 62 17.10 11.05 -8.11
N LYS A 63 16.32 10.27 -8.87
CA LYS A 63 16.81 9.61 -10.10
C LYS A 63 16.94 10.59 -11.28
N LYS A 64 16.43 11.81 -11.13
CA LYS A 64 16.29 12.81 -12.21
C LYS A 64 15.61 12.22 -13.46
N SER A 65 14.76 11.20 -13.26
CA SER A 65 14.08 10.45 -14.30
C SER A 65 12.57 10.48 -14.08
N GLU A 66 11.81 10.23 -15.13
CA GLU A 66 10.39 9.93 -14.98
C GLU A 66 10.21 8.59 -14.28
N TYR A 67 9.16 8.47 -13.49
CA TYR A 67 8.72 7.23 -12.89
C TYR A 67 7.25 7.00 -13.20
N ARG A 68 6.86 5.73 -13.27
CA ARG A 68 5.46 5.33 -13.22
C ARG A 68 5.27 4.49 -11.97
N LEU A 69 4.41 4.96 -11.08
CA LEU A 69 4.01 4.23 -9.89
C LEU A 69 2.54 3.88 -10.00
N LYS A 70 2.21 2.66 -9.59
CA LYS A 70 0.83 2.22 -9.44
C LYS A 70 0.31 2.73 -8.10
N LEU A 71 -0.91 3.24 -8.13
CA LEU A 71 -1.69 3.54 -6.94
C LEU A 71 -2.73 2.44 -6.77
N MET A 72 -2.92 2.02 -5.53
CA MET A 72 -3.88 0.98 -5.15
C MET A 72 -4.80 1.51 -4.04
N MET A 73 -6.09 1.22 -4.14
CA MET A 73 -7.08 1.40 -3.09
C MET A 73 -7.94 0.14 -3.00
N GLY A 74 -8.01 -0.45 -1.81
CA GLY A 74 -8.79 -1.65 -1.55
C GLY A 74 -9.92 -1.36 -0.56
N PHE A 75 -11.06 -2.01 -0.75
CA PHE A 75 -12.19 -1.98 0.18
C PHE A 75 -13.03 -3.25 0.05
N THR A 76 -13.75 -3.59 1.12
CA THR A 76 -14.66 -4.74 1.17
C THR A 76 -16.09 -4.26 0.98
N ILE A 77 -16.88 -5.00 0.20
CA ILE A 77 -18.28 -4.68 -0.05
C ILE A 77 -19.18 -5.82 0.40
N THR A 78 -20.39 -5.45 0.80
CA THR A 78 -21.46 -6.40 1.15
C THR A 78 -22.51 -6.48 0.06
N GLU A 79 -22.72 -5.39 -0.67
CA GLU A 79 -23.76 -5.28 -1.70
C GLU A 79 -23.27 -4.44 -2.87
N VAL A 80 -23.82 -4.73 -4.05
CA VAL A 80 -23.62 -3.94 -5.27
C VAL A 80 -24.96 -3.76 -5.97
N THR A 81 -25.21 -2.56 -6.47
CA THR A 81 -26.34 -2.26 -7.36
C THR A 81 -25.81 -1.74 -8.69
N ILE A 82 -26.58 -1.97 -9.76
CA ILE A 82 -26.27 -1.49 -11.09
C ILE A 82 -27.35 -0.52 -11.55
N ASN A 83 -26.94 0.68 -11.91
CA ASN A 83 -27.80 1.73 -12.44
C ASN A 83 -27.37 2.07 -13.87
N HIS A 84 -28.33 2.21 -14.76
CA HIS A 84 -28.10 2.65 -16.13
C HIS A 84 -28.63 4.06 -16.30
N THR A 85 -27.78 4.96 -16.77
CA THR A 85 -28.17 6.30 -17.24
C THR A 85 -28.06 6.37 -18.75
N ASP A 86 -28.58 7.44 -19.36
CA ASP A 86 -28.48 7.66 -20.81
C ASP A 86 -27.02 7.78 -21.30
N SER A 87 -26.07 8.07 -20.42
CA SER A 87 -24.68 8.38 -20.77
C SER A 87 -23.63 7.39 -20.26
N GLU A 88 -23.94 6.63 -19.20
CA GLU A 88 -23.04 5.66 -18.59
C GLU A 88 -23.79 4.62 -17.75
N SER A 89 -23.15 3.47 -17.54
CA SER A 89 -23.58 2.49 -16.54
C SER A 89 -22.71 2.61 -15.29
N VAL A 90 -23.34 2.54 -14.14
CA VAL A 90 -22.73 2.81 -12.83
C VAL A 90 -23.00 1.63 -11.90
N LEU A 91 -21.95 1.14 -11.25
CA LEU A 91 -22.03 0.27 -10.09
C LEU A 91 -21.94 1.13 -8.84
N GLU A 92 -22.88 0.96 -7.91
CA GLU A 92 -22.85 1.57 -6.59
C GLU A 92 -22.64 0.49 -5.53
N PHE A 93 -21.83 0.79 -4.53
CA PHE A 93 -21.40 -0.19 -3.54
C PHE A 93 -21.83 0.19 -2.12
N THR A 94 -22.30 -0.82 -1.38
CA THR A 94 -22.35 -0.77 0.08
C THR A 94 -21.02 -1.30 0.61
N VAL A 95 -20.19 -0.41 1.14
CA VAL A 95 -18.86 -0.74 1.68
C VAL A 95 -18.97 -1.16 3.14
N LEU A 96 -18.29 -2.26 3.50
CA LEU A 96 -18.16 -2.68 4.89
C LEU A 96 -17.34 -1.62 5.65
N GLN A 97 -17.99 -0.96 6.59
CA GLN A 97 -17.41 0.14 7.37
C GLN A 97 -16.49 -0.40 8.47
N SER A 98 -15.40 0.29 8.74
CA SER A 98 -14.49 -0.05 9.83
C SER A 98 -15.17 0.16 11.18
N GLN A 99 -14.84 -0.69 12.16
CA GLN A 99 -15.29 -0.51 13.55
C GLN A 99 -14.45 0.52 14.31
N ASP A 100 -13.30 0.92 13.77
CA ASP A 100 -12.45 1.92 14.40
C ASP A 100 -12.88 3.35 14.01
N ARG A 101 -13.24 4.12 15.03
CA ARG A 101 -13.76 5.50 14.96
C ARG A 101 -12.73 6.50 14.40
N HIS A 102 -11.46 6.12 14.31
CA HIS A 102 -10.41 6.93 13.72
C HIS A 102 -10.37 6.83 12.20
N HIS A 103 -11.04 5.83 11.60
CA HIS A 103 -11.15 5.70 10.16
C HIS A 103 -12.20 6.64 9.56
N ARG A 104 -12.04 6.88 8.26
CA ARG A 104 -12.91 7.74 7.45
C ARG A 104 -13.38 6.92 6.28
N ASP A 105 -14.38 6.10 6.58
CA ASP A 105 -14.94 5.16 5.64
C ASP A 105 -15.40 5.84 4.35
N LEU A 106 -15.32 5.06 3.27
CA LEU A 106 -15.75 5.48 1.95
C LEU A 106 -17.28 5.48 1.89
N LYS A 107 -17.85 6.58 1.40
CA LYS A 107 -19.28 6.75 1.14
C LYS A 107 -19.52 6.92 -0.35
N ASP A 108 -20.74 6.65 -0.82
CA ASP A 108 -21.16 6.80 -2.22
C ASP A 108 -20.12 6.28 -3.21
N VAL A 109 -19.63 5.07 -2.95
CA VAL A 109 -18.57 4.46 -3.74
C VAL A 109 -19.16 3.96 -5.05
N ARG A 110 -18.58 4.42 -6.16
CA ARG A 110 -19.08 4.17 -7.51
C ARG A 110 -17.97 3.80 -8.48
N ILE A 111 -18.28 2.86 -9.37
CA ILE A 111 -17.48 2.54 -10.56
C ILE A 111 -18.37 2.74 -11.79
N SER A 112 -17.94 3.53 -12.76
CA SER A 112 -18.68 3.74 -14.01
C SER A 112 -17.85 3.48 -15.26
N SER A 113 -18.52 3.13 -16.34
CA SER A 113 -17.95 3.07 -17.69
C SER A 113 -19.00 3.50 -18.71
N LYS A 114 -18.52 4.08 -19.81
CA LYS A 114 -19.34 4.31 -21.01
C LYS A 114 -19.66 3.00 -21.74
N ASN A 115 -18.83 1.98 -21.54
CA ASN A 115 -19.09 0.65 -22.09
C ASN A 115 -19.98 -0.12 -21.11
N LYS A 116 -21.26 -0.26 -21.47
CA LYS A 116 -22.27 -0.98 -20.68
C LYS A 116 -21.90 -2.45 -20.46
N GLU A 117 -21.27 -3.11 -21.45
CA GLU A 117 -20.89 -4.51 -21.36
C GLU A 117 -19.78 -4.73 -20.32
N GLU A 118 -18.81 -3.80 -20.21
CA GLU A 118 -17.76 -3.85 -19.18
C GLU A 118 -18.36 -3.80 -17.77
N ILE A 119 -19.38 -2.96 -17.56
CA ILE A 119 -20.04 -2.82 -16.26
C ILE A 119 -20.90 -4.03 -15.92
N ILE A 120 -21.62 -4.59 -16.90
CA ILE A 120 -22.41 -5.82 -16.70
C ILE A 120 -21.47 -6.99 -16.36
N SER A 121 -20.36 -7.13 -17.09
CA SER A 121 -19.36 -8.18 -16.82
C SER A 121 -18.75 -8.02 -15.43
N LEU A 122 -18.34 -6.81 -15.06
CA LEU A 122 -17.80 -6.55 -13.72
C LEU A 122 -18.83 -6.82 -12.61
N HIS A 123 -20.09 -6.43 -12.81
CA HIS A 123 -21.18 -6.72 -11.88
C HIS A 123 -21.37 -8.22 -11.65
N GLN A 124 -21.36 -9.02 -12.71
CA GLN A 124 -21.47 -10.49 -12.61
C GLN A 124 -20.33 -11.09 -11.79
N ILE A 125 -19.09 -10.66 -12.04
CA ILE A 125 -17.92 -11.10 -11.27
C ILE A 125 -18.09 -10.75 -9.78
N ILE A 126 -18.57 -9.54 -9.49
CA ILE A 126 -18.78 -9.08 -8.11
C ILE A 126 -19.85 -9.91 -7.41
N VAL A 127 -21.02 -10.07 -8.03
CA VAL A 127 -22.13 -10.85 -7.47
C VAL A 127 -21.70 -12.30 -7.23
N GLU A 128 -20.92 -12.89 -8.13
CA GLU A 128 -20.34 -14.21 -7.91
C GLU A 128 -19.46 -14.25 -6.65
N LYS A 129 -18.58 -13.26 -6.45
CA LYS A 129 -17.70 -13.20 -5.27
C LYS A 129 -18.40 -12.85 -3.97
N ILE A 130 -19.51 -12.11 -4.01
CA ILE A 130 -20.36 -11.88 -2.84
C ILE A 130 -21.03 -13.20 -2.42
N ASN A 131 -21.58 -13.94 -3.37
CA ASN A 131 -22.31 -15.19 -3.09
C ASN A 131 -21.37 -16.37 -2.78
N ASN A 132 -20.17 -16.38 -3.35
CA ASN A 132 -19.17 -17.42 -3.17
C ASN A 132 -17.81 -16.82 -2.80
N PRO A 133 -17.65 -16.34 -1.55
CA PRO A 133 -16.45 -15.61 -1.11
C PRO A 133 -15.15 -16.43 -1.03
N LYS A 134 -15.14 -17.70 -1.44
CA LYS A 134 -13.96 -18.56 -1.30
C LYS A 134 -12.89 -18.18 -2.32
N ASN A 135 -11.78 -17.67 -1.81
CA ASN A 135 -10.48 -17.66 -2.48
C ASN A 135 -9.55 -18.45 -1.56
N GLU A 136 -9.15 -19.65 -1.95
CA GLU A 136 -8.40 -20.55 -1.06
C GLU A 136 -7.04 -19.96 -0.64
N ASP A 137 -6.55 -18.93 -1.37
CA ASP A 137 -5.18 -18.44 -1.22
C ASP A 137 -5.04 -16.91 -1.06
N ASN A 138 -6.13 -16.15 -0.93
CA ASN A 138 -6.13 -14.68 -0.80
C ASN A 138 -5.24 -13.97 -1.86
N ILE A 139 -5.17 -14.52 -3.07
CA ILE A 139 -4.34 -14.01 -4.15
C ILE A 139 -5.06 -12.86 -4.85
N ILE A 140 -4.37 -11.73 -4.93
CA ILE A 140 -4.79 -10.54 -5.67
C ILE A 140 -4.25 -10.66 -7.10
N PHE A 141 -5.12 -10.92 -8.07
CA PHE A 141 -4.74 -11.02 -9.47
C PHE A 141 -4.83 -9.66 -10.16
N PRO A 142 -3.73 -8.93 -10.37
CA PRO A 142 -3.76 -7.73 -11.19
C PRO A 142 -4.03 -8.13 -12.66
N ASN A 143 -4.64 -7.22 -13.43
CA ASN A 143 -4.80 -7.41 -14.88
C ASN A 143 -3.47 -7.42 -15.66
N TYR A 144 -2.35 -7.18 -14.96
CA TYR A 144 -1.00 -7.22 -15.48
C TYR A 144 -0.05 -7.69 -14.37
N SER A 145 0.51 -8.89 -14.50
CA SER A 145 1.65 -9.32 -13.70
C SER A 145 2.62 -10.09 -14.59
N PRO A 146 3.87 -9.62 -14.75
CA PRO A 146 4.93 -10.49 -15.25
C PRO A 146 5.09 -11.66 -14.26
N THR A 147 5.13 -12.89 -14.78
CA THR A 147 5.40 -14.06 -13.95
C THR A 147 6.82 -13.98 -13.39
N ASN A 148 7.00 -14.26 -12.11
CA ASN A 148 8.32 -14.34 -11.51
C ASN A 148 8.36 -15.51 -10.52
N SER A 149 9.29 -16.43 -10.74
CA SER A 149 9.40 -17.63 -9.90
C SER A 149 10.12 -17.38 -8.57
N LYS A 150 10.72 -16.21 -8.38
CA LYS A 150 11.38 -15.83 -7.12
C LYS A 150 10.36 -15.30 -6.12
N ILE A 151 10.59 -15.57 -4.84
CA ILE A 151 9.83 -14.92 -3.78
C ILE A 151 10.20 -13.44 -3.74
N LEU A 152 9.26 -12.59 -4.13
CA LEU A 152 9.43 -11.14 -4.21
C LEU A 152 8.20 -10.47 -3.60
N PRO A 153 8.28 -9.92 -2.37
CA PRO A 153 7.14 -9.28 -1.74
C PRO A 153 6.73 -8.00 -2.47
N VAL A 154 5.42 -7.75 -2.53
CA VAL A 154 4.86 -6.47 -2.95
C VAL A 154 4.63 -5.61 -1.72
N VAL A 155 5.11 -4.37 -1.76
CA VAL A 155 4.99 -3.44 -0.63
C VAL A 155 3.93 -2.39 -0.95
N TYR A 156 3.02 -2.16 0.00
CA TYR A 156 2.08 -1.04 -0.05
C TYR A 156 2.42 0.01 1.01
N GLN A 157 2.49 1.28 0.60
CA GLN A 157 2.72 2.42 1.50
C GLN A 157 1.66 3.49 1.29
N PRO A 158 1.04 4.04 2.35
CA PRO A 158 0.14 5.19 2.24
C PRO A 158 0.77 6.32 1.44
N ARG A 159 0.08 6.77 0.40
CA ARG A 159 0.58 7.76 -0.56
C ARG A 159 0.96 9.07 0.12
N VAL A 160 0.17 9.44 1.12
CA VAL A 160 0.32 10.66 1.92
C VAL A 160 1.55 10.63 2.84
N ASP A 161 2.19 9.47 3.00
CA ASP A 161 3.44 9.34 3.73
C ASP A 161 4.67 9.46 2.83
N ALA A 162 4.61 8.85 1.66
CA ALA A 162 5.80 8.67 0.85
C ALA A 162 6.40 9.96 0.30
N TRP A 163 5.77 11.14 0.41
CA TRP A 163 6.27 12.38 -0.18
C TRP A 163 7.72 12.75 0.18
N GLU A 164 8.22 12.31 1.34
CA GLU A 164 9.65 12.39 1.72
C GLU A 164 10.19 11.05 2.28
N ASN A 165 9.32 10.02 2.37
CA ASN A 165 9.61 8.69 2.90
C ASN A 165 9.43 7.60 1.82
N PHE A 166 9.73 7.89 0.55
CA PHE A 166 9.60 6.91 -0.52
C PHE A 166 10.48 5.68 -0.28
N LEU A 167 9.94 4.47 -0.47
CA LEU A 167 10.75 3.27 -0.62
C LEU A 167 11.65 3.38 -1.86
N ARG A 168 12.97 3.21 -1.67
CA ARG A 168 14.01 3.40 -2.69
C ARG A 168 14.63 2.10 -3.16
N GLU A 169 14.90 1.20 -2.24
CA GLU A 169 15.55 -0.08 -2.53
C GLU A 169 14.81 -1.19 -1.76
N ILE A 170 14.58 -2.32 -2.43
CA ILE A 170 14.17 -3.57 -1.82
C ILE A 170 15.24 -4.60 -2.12
N ASN A 171 15.77 -5.22 -1.08
CA ASN A 171 16.79 -6.24 -1.20
C ASN A 171 16.29 -7.54 -0.60
N ILE A 172 16.37 -8.63 -1.36
CA ILE A 172 15.81 -9.92 -0.98
C ILE A 172 16.91 -10.96 -1.13
N ILE A 173 17.34 -11.55 -0.02
CA ILE A 173 18.37 -12.59 0.00
C ILE A 173 17.76 -13.89 0.52
N ALA A 174 17.97 -14.97 -0.24
CA ALA A 174 17.53 -16.30 0.13
C ALA A 174 18.55 -16.96 1.08
N ASN A 175 18.07 -17.50 2.19
CA ASN A 175 18.82 -18.23 3.20
C ASN A 175 18.18 -19.62 3.35
N GLY A 176 18.49 -20.53 2.42
CA GLY A 176 17.80 -21.81 2.32
C GLY A 176 16.35 -21.64 1.88
N GLN A 177 15.39 -22.06 2.72
CA GLN A 177 13.95 -21.87 2.48
C GLN A 177 13.40 -20.54 3.01
N ASN A 178 14.25 -19.74 3.68
CA ASN A 178 13.87 -18.47 4.28
C ASN A 178 14.35 -17.32 3.41
N TYR A 179 13.66 -16.18 3.48
CA TYR A 179 14.04 -14.98 2.74
C TYR A 179 14.16 -13.82 3.72
N GLN A 180 15.30 -13.14 3.71
CA GLN A 180 15.45 -11.87 4.40
C GLN A 180 15.15 -10.75 3.41
N VAL A 181 14.24 -9.85 3.80
CA VAL A 181 13.80 -8.71 3.00
C VAL A 181 14.24 -7.44 3.70
N THR A 182 15.01 -6.62 3.02
CA THR A 182 15.50 -5.33 3.51
C THR A 182 14.93 -4.20 2.66
N LEU A 183 14.30 -3.24 3.31
CA LEU A 183 13.66 -2.07 2.72
C LEU A 183 14.49 -0.83 3.08
N ALA A 184 14.88 -0.03 2.08
CA ALA A 184 15.58 1.24 2.30
C ALA A 184 14.70 2.41 1.86
N PHE A 185 14.46 3.34 2.79
CA PHE A 185 13.60 4.51 2.60
C PHE A 185 14.42 5.79 2.44
N GLU A 186 13.89 6.76 1.70
CA GLU A 186 14.57 8.05 1.47
C GLU A 186 14.85 8.84 2.76
N GLY A 187 13.96 8.72 3.74
CA GLY A 187 14.04 9.40 5.03
C GLY A 187 13.14 8.69 6.02
N GLU A 188 12.93 9.33 7.17
CA GLU A 188 11.88 9.02 8.13
C GLU A 188 11.37 10.38 8.64
N VAL A 189 10.05 10.49 8.83
CA VAL A 189 9.41 11.70 9.35
C VAL A 189 8.46 11.29 10.45
N LEU A 190 8.88 11.51 11.69
CA LEU A 190 8.04 11.34 12.87
C LEU A 190 6.97 12.45 12.92
N ARG A 191 5.70 12.11 13.05
CA ARG A 191 4.55 13.04 13.05
C ARG A 191 4.15 13.53 14.45
N LYS A 192 4.15 12.63 15.44
CA LYS A 192 3.84 12.85 16.87
C LYS A 192 5.05 13.34 17.70
N PHE A 193 6.26 12.85 17.45
CA PHE A 193 7.48 13.15 18.23
C PHE A 193 8.52 13.93 17.42
N PHE A 194 8.10 14.96 16.70
CA PHE A 194 8.98 15.71 15.79
C PHE A 194 10.16 16.44 16.46
N LEU A 195 10.05 16.84 17.74
CA LEU A 195 11.13 17.52 18.47
C LEU A 195 12.39 16.64 18.63
N VAL A 196 12.25 15.31 18.53
CA VAL A 196 13.37 14.36 18.59
C VAL A 196 13.86 13.92 17.21
N ASP A 197 13.21 14.30 16.10
CA ASP A 197 13.63 13.89 14.75
C ASP A 197 15.05 14.39 14.35
N PRO A 198 15.47 15.64 14.66
CA PRO A 198 16.85 16.06 14.46
C PRO A 198 17.85 15.25 15.30
N PHE A 199 17.47 14.91 16.54
CA PHE A 199 18.29 14.09 17.43
C PHE A 199 18.34 12.63 16.98
N TYR A 200 17.27 12.10 16.39
CA TYR A 200 17.19 10.73 15.90
C TYR A 200 17.95 10.57 14.58
N LYS A 201 17.88 11.56 13.69
CA LYS A 201 18.71 11.66 12.48
C LYS A 201 20.19 11.84 12.84
N LEU A 202 20.50 12.69 13.84
CA LEU A 202 21.86 12.87 14.34
C LEU A 202 22.37 11.60 15.03
N TYR A 203 21.57 10.93 15.86
CA TYR A 203 21.91 9.65 16.48
C TYR A 203 22.15 8.57 15.43
N ARG A 204 21.30 8.44 14.41
CA ARG A 204 21.51 7.49 13.30
C ARG A 204 22.78 7.81 12.53
N PHE A 205 23.07 9.09 12.31
CA PHE A 205 24.32 9.50 11.70
C PHE A 205 25.52 9.15 12.60
N LEU A 206 25.47 9.41 13.90
CA LEU A 206 26.56 9.13 14.83
C LEU A 206 26.78 7.63 15.05
N LYS A 207 25.71 6.84 15.16
CA LYS A 207 25.76 5.39 15.45
C LYS A 207 25.96 4.53 14.20
N PHE A 208 25.25 4.85 13.12
CA PHE A 208 25.20 4.02 11.91
C PHE A 208 25.80 4.69 10.67
N ARG A 209 26.22 5.97 10.78
CA ARG A 209 26.78 6.76 9.67
C ARG A 209 25.88 6.87 8.45
N ARG A 210 24.56 6.76 8.63
CA ARG A 210 23.55 6.89 7.56
C ARG A 210 22.43 7.85 7.97
N THR A 211 21.82 8.47 6.96
CA THR A 211 20.64 9.34 7.12
C THR A 211 19.35 8.72 6.60
N ILE A 212 19.46 7.62 5.85
CA ILE A 212 18.31 6.87 5.36
C ILE A 212 17.79 5.92 6.43
N ASP A 213 16.53 5.53 6.29
CA ASP A 213 15.94 4.50 7.13
C ASP A 213 15.99 3.12 6.46
N ILE A 214 16.21 2.07 7.26
CA ILE A 214 16.39 0.70 6.75
C ILE A 214 15.71 -0.28 7.69
N GLU A 215 14.71 -0.96 7.17
CA GLU A 215 13.95 -1.98 7.88
C GLU A 215 14.14 -3.36 7.28
N THR A 216 14.13 -4.38 8.12
CA THR A 216 14.36 -5.76 7.70
C THR A 216 13.35 -6.69 8.36
N PHE A 217 12.74 -7.56 7.57
CA PHE A 217 11.91 -8.67 8.05
C PHE A 217 12.31 -9.96 7.35
N GLU A 218 11.77 -11.08 7.82
CA GLU A 218 11.95 -12.36 7.13
C GLU A 218 10.62 -12.97 6.72
N ILE A 219 10.68 -13.80 5.67
CA ILE A 219 9.60 -14.66 5.22
C ILE A 219 10.06 -16.10 5.41
N ARG A 220 9.29 -16.88 6.16
CA ARG A 220 9.53 -18.32 6.38
C ARG A 220 8.20 -19.06 6.32
N GLN A 221 8.08 -20.09 5.47
CA GLN A 221 6.93 -21.02 5.44
C GLN A 221 5.56 -20.31 5.58
N ASP A 222 5.29 -19.35 4.69
CA ASP A 222 4.05 -18.54 4.66
C ASP A 222 3.79 -17.62 5.86
N GLN A 223 4.85 -17.25 6.58
CA GLN A 223 4.78 -16.31 7.70
C GLN A 223 5.77 -15.17 7.53
N PHE A 224 5.35 -13.98 7.96
CA PHE A 224 6.25 -12.86 8.21
C PHE A 224 6.81 -12.93 9.63
N TYR A 225 8.11 -12.65 9.74
CA TYR A 225 8.85 -12.50 10.98
C TYR A 225 9.26 -11.04 11.07
N PHE A 226 8.48 -10.26 11.82
CA PHE A 226 8.78 -8.86 12.09
C PHE A 226 9.53 -8.76 13.40
N ASP A 227 10.78 -8.33 13.35
CA ASP A 227 11.59 -8.04 14.53
C ASP A 227 11.64 -6.53 14.78
N ASN A 228 11.05 -6.07 15.87
CA ASN A 228 10.97 -4.66 16.27
C ASN A 228 10.33 -3.69 15.25
N ILE A 229 9.60 -4.21 14.26
CA ILE A 229 8.96 -3.43 13.20
C ILE A 229 7.51 -3.81 12.96
N TYR A 230 6.85 -4.53 13.87
CA TYR A 230 5.43 -4.84 13.72
C TYR A 230 4.54 -3.68 14.19
N SER A 231 3.67 -3.21 13.30
CA SER A 231 2.77 -2.06 13.57
C SER A 231 1.56 -2.40 14.43
N ASN A 232 1.20 -3.68 14.59
CA ASN A 232 -0.09 -4.09 15.17
C ASN A 232 -1.25 -3.40 14.46
N ASP A 233 -2.17 -2.75 15.18
CA ASP A 233 -3.30 -1.99 14.62
C ASP A 233 -2.97 -0.48 14.50
N LYS A 234 -1.69 -0.09 14.62
CA LYS A 234 -1.29 1.33 14.56
C LYS A 234 -1.30 1.86 13.13
N THR A 235 -1.59 3.15 13.01
CA THR A 235 -1.82 3.85 11.75
C THR A 235 -0.67 4.82 11.45
N LEU A 236 -0.79 5.56 10.34
CA LEU A 236 0.21 6.55 9.98
C LEU A 236 0.35 7.69 11.00
N PHE A 237 -0.62 7.85 11.90
CA PHE A 237 -0.59 8.87 12.95
C PHE A 237 0.16 8.42 14.21
N ASP A 238 0.68 7.19 14.20
CA ASP A 238 1.48 6.61 15.28
C ASP A 238 2.98 6.57 14.91
N ASP A 239 3.81 7.12 15.80
CA ASP A 239 5.24 7.33 15.52
C ASP A 239 6.19 6.29 16.13
N SER A 240 5.71 5.49 17.07
CA SER A 240 6.60 4.61 17.86
C SER A 240 6.02 3.21 17.99
N THR A 241 6.71 2.26 17.37
CA THR A 241 6.36 0.84 17.39
C THR A 241 7.65 0.03 17.33
N HIS A 242 7.92 -0.73 18.39
CA HIS A 242 9.01 -1.68 18.45
C HIS A 242 8.47 -3.05 18.88
N ASN A 243 7.45 -3.52 18.17
CA ASN A 243 6.86 -4.81 18.47
C ASN A 243 7.51 -5.89 17.60
N GLN A 244 7.62 -7.08 18.17
CA GLN A 244 8.01 -8.28 17.45
C GLN A 244 6.79 -9.19 17.28
N LYS A 245 6.64 -9.79 16.09
CA LYS A 245 5.57 -10.76 15.84
C LYS A 245 5.93 -11.70 14.69
N ILE A 246 5.56 -12.97 14.86
CA ILE A 246 5.49 -13.95 13.79
C ILE A 246 4.02 -14.08 13.42
N ILE A 247 3.68 -13.85 12.16
CA ILE A 247 2.29 -13.78 11.71
C ILE A 247 2.13 -14.37 10.31
N PRO A 248 1.04 -15.12 10.04
CA PRO A 248 0.76 -15.61 8.69
C PRO A 248 0.66 -14.48 7.66
N ILE A 249 1.10 -14.77 6.45
CA ILE A 249 0.89 -13.91 5.29
C ILE A 249 -0.61 -13.90 4.98
N LYS A 250 -1.20 -12.69 4.93
CA LYS A 250 -2.64 -12.54 4.70
C LYS A 250 -3.00 -12.46 3.23
N TYR A 251 -2.14 -11.85 2.41
CA TYR A 251 -2.40 -11.61 1.00
C TYR A 251 -1.18 -11.92 0.15
N TYR A 252 -1.44 -12.34 -1.07
CA TYR A 252 -0.43 -12.61 -2.09
C TYR A 252 -0.78 -11.85 -3.36
N PHE A 253 0.21 -11.51 -4.18
CA PHE A 253 0.03 -10.76 -5.41
C PHE A 253 0.33 -11.65 -6.61
N SER A 254 -0.62 -11.85 -7.53
CA SER A 254 -0.48 -12.75 -8.69
C SER A 254 -0.37 -14.24 -8.36
N ASP A 255 0.48 -14.64 -7.41
CA ASP A 255 0.64 -16.01 -6.93
C ASP A 255 1.28 -16.04 -5.52
N LYS A 256 1.46 -17.24 -4.95
CA LYS A 256 2.00 -17.42 -3.59
C LYS A 256 3.47 -17.02 -3.39
N ASN A 257 4.23 -16.76 -4.46
CA ASN A 257 5.62 -16.29 -4.32
C ASN A 257 5.69 -14.81 -3.98
N HIS A 258 4.60 -14.06 -4.08
CA HIS A 258 4.64 -12.61 -3.95
C HIS A 258 3.79 -12.14 -2.77
N PRO A 259 4.25 -12.38 -1.53
CA PRO A 259 3.50 -11.98 -0.35
C PRO A 259 3.39 -10.47 -0.27
N VAL A 260 2.25 -9.98 0.20
CA VAL A 260 1.97 -8.55 0.32
C VAL A 260 2.24 -8.09 1.74
N VAL A 261 2.96 -6.97 1.88
CA VAL A 261 3.22 -6.32 3.16
C VAL A 261 2.84 -4.84 3.11
N PHE A 262 2.26 -4.34 4.20
CA PHE A 262 1.83 -2.95 4.33
C PHE A 262 2.75 -2.21 5.28
N ILE A 263 3.21 -1.03 4.85
CA ILE A 263 3.83 -0.03 5.73
C ILE A 263 2.70 0.79 6.33
N ASN A 264 2.52 0.70 7.65
CA ASN A 264 1.37 1.31 8.31
C ASN A 264 1.69 2.59 9.07
N THR A 265 2.93 2.79 9.51
CA THR A 265 3.31 3.93 10.35
C THR A 265 4.33 4.82 9.66
N SER A 266 4.48 6.06 10.13
CA SER A 266 5.46 7.00 9.56
C SER A 266 6.92 6.68 9.92
N ASN A 267 7.12 5.79 10.90
CA ASN A 267 8.40 5.15 11.24
C ASN A 267 8.57 3.77 10.58
N HIS A 268 7.86 3.50 9.48
CA HIS A 268 7.97 2.31 8.63
C HIS A 268 7.68 0.94 9.29
N ALA A 269 6.89 0.89 10.36
CA ALA A 269 6.44 -0.38 10.89
C ALA A 269 5.42 -1.04 9.95
N LEU A 270 5.51 -2.37 9.89
CA LEU A 270 4.90 -3.22 8.90
C LEU A 270 3.78 -4.08 9.50
N ALA A 271 2.86 -4.56 8.67
CA ALA A 271 1.90 -5.61 9.01
C ALA A 271 1.44 -6.37 7.75
N PRO A 272 0.81 -7.55 7.90
CA PRO A 272 0.20 -8.26 6.78
C PRO A 272 -1.13 -7.64 6.33
N HIS A 273 -1.61 -6.57 6.97
CA HIS A 273 -2.89 -5.94 6.68
C HIS A 273 -2.77 -4.41 6.70
N ASP A 274 -3.72 -3.74 6.04
CA ASP A 274 -3.77 -2.30 5.84
C ASP A 274 -4.48 -1.59 7.01
N ASN A 275 -3.73 -0.87 7.83
CA ASN A 275 -4.28 -0.01 8.88
C ASN A 275 -4.60 1.40 8.38
N ASN A 276 -4.48 1.64 7.09
CA ASN A 276 -4.62 2.96 6.48
C ASN A 276 -5.53 2.88 5.25
N HIS A 277 -6.61 2.10 5.35
CA HIS A 277 -7.56 1.86 4.24
C HIS A 277 -8.13 3.15 3.64
N ASP A 278 -8.19 4.22 4.43
CA ASP A 278 -8.62 5.57 4.06
C ASP A 278 -7.79 6.23 2.94
N PHE A 279 -6.55 5.79 2.72
CA PHE A 279 -5.64 6.45 1.79
C PHE A 279 -5.40 5.61 0.53
N TRP A 280 -5.05 6.26 -0.58
CA TRP A 280 -4.40 5.55 -1.68
C TRP A 280 -3.02 5.05 -1.24
N LYS A 281 -2.59 3.90 -1.75
CA LYS A 281 -1.28 3.32 -1.49
C LYS A 281 -0.42 3.37 -2.74
N TRP A 282 0.87 3.67 -2.57
CA TRP A 282 1.86 3.32 -3.58
C TRP A 282 2.05 1.81 -3.58
N GLU A 283 2.01 1.21 -4.78
CA GLU A 283 2.24 -0.22 -5.01
C GLU A 283 3.65 -0.41 -5.57
N TYR A 284 4.52 -1.01 -4.77
CA TYR A 284 5.90 -1.28 -5.11
C TYR A 284 6.06 -2.75 -5.52
N ILE A 285 6.24 -2.98 -6.83
CA ILE A 285 6.43 -4.31 -7.43
C ILE A 285 7.92 -4.45 -7.79
N PRO A 286 8.71 -5.26 -7.06
CA PRO A 286 10.17 -5.35 -7.21
C PRO A 286 10.70 -5.70 -8.61
N TRP A 287 9.88 -6.38 -9.41
CA TRP A 287 10.25 -6.85 -10.75
C TRP A 287 9.61 -6.02 -11.88
N ASP A 288 8.88 -4.96 -11.55
CA ASP A 288 8.33 -4.05 -12.55
C ASP A 288 9.38 -2.98 -12.91
N GLU A 289 9.95 -3.09 -14.12
CA GLU A 289 10.99 -2.23 -14.66
C GLU A 289 10.60 -0.74 -14.69
N LYS A 290 9.30 -0.43 -14.67
CA LYS A 290 8.79 0.95 -14.72
C LYS A 290 8.77 1.61 -13.34
N THR A 291 8.95 0.84 -12.27
CA THR A 291 8.95 1.38 -10.91
C THR A 291 10.26 2.09 -10.59
N PRO A 292 10.23 3.19 -9.81
CA PRO A 292 11.44 3.89 -9.38
C PRO A 292 12.24 3.11 -8.32
N LEU A 293 11.82 1.90 -7.96
CA LEU A 293 12.42 1.04 -6.96
C LEU A 293 13.69 0.38 -7.52
N LYS A 294 14.72 0.24 -6.70
CA LYS A 294 15.87 -0.62 -7.01
C LYS A 294 15.65 -1.97 -6.32
N SER A 295 15.83 -3.05 -7.07
CA SER A 295 15.71 -4.41 -6.54
C SER A 295 17.06 -5.12 -6.66
N SER A 296 17.55 -5.75 -5.59
CA SER A 296 18.76 -6.58 -5.65
C SER A 296 18.80 -7.68 -4.59
N GLU A 297 19.84 -8.52 -4.60
CA GLU A 297 20.01 -9.66 -3.66
C GLU A 297 21.09 -9.37 -2.62
N LYS A 298 21.04 -8.18 -2.01
CA LYS A 298 22.02 -7.76 -1.01
C LYS A 298 21.58 -8.11 0.41
N SER A 299 22.56 -8.37 1.27
CA SER A 299 22.34 -8.42 2.71
C SER A 299 21.96 -7.03 3.27
N ARG A 300 21.41 -7.00 4.49
CA ARG A 300 21.23 -5.74 5.23
C ARG A 300 22.56 -4.98 5.36
N GLU A 301 23.65 -5.68 5.68
CA GLU A 301 24.97 -5.07 5.89
C GLU A 301 25.51 -4.41 4.61
N ASP A 302 25.36 -5.07 3.46
CA ASP A 302 25.76 -4.51 2.16
C ASP A 302 24.89 -3.31 1.78
N THR A 303 23.60 -3.39 2.08
CA THR A 303 22.67 -2.27 1.90
C THR A 303 23.11 -1.08 2.74
N GLU A 304 23.37 -1.30 4.03
CA GLU A 304 23.86 -0.26 4.95
C GLU A 304 25.17 0.35 4.45
N LYS A 305 26.13 -0.47 4.03
CA LYS A 305 27.45 -0.01 3.55
C LYS A 305 27.34 0.96 2.38
N PHE A 306 26.41 0.73 1.45
CA PHE A 306 26.17 1.64 0.32
C PHE A 306 25.72 3.04 0.77
N TYR A 307 25.01 3.14 1.90
CA TYR A 307 24.48 4.39 2.42
C TYR A 307 25.29 4.99 3.57
N ARG A 308 26.34 4.30 4.03
CA ARG A 308 27.29 4.87 4.98
C ARG A 308 28.01 6.06 4.34
N ARG A 309 27.92 7.21 4.99
CA ARG A 309 28.75 8.36 4.66
C ARG A 309 29.99 8.27 5.55
N PHE A 310 31.13 8.07 4.89
CA PHE A 310 32.50 7.95 5.45
C PHE A 310 32.86 6.61 6.10
#